data_AF-A0A5B8GS28-F1
#
_entry.id   AF-A0A5B8GS28-F1
#
_cell.length_a   1.000
_cell.length_b   1.000
_cell.length_c   1.000
_cell.angle_alpha   90.00
_cell.angle_beta   90.00
_cell.angle_gamma   90.00
#
_symmetry.space_group_name_H-M   'P 1'
#
loop_
_entity.id
_entity.type
_entity.pdbx_description
1 polymer ?
#
loop_
_entity_poly.entity_id
_entity_poly.type
_entity_poly.pdbx_seq_one_letter_code
_entity_poly.pdbx_strand_id
1 'polypeptide(L)'
;IGSSLVEWVWGGFSVDKATLTRFFAFHFILPFVILGLALVHLLFLHETGSNNPMGIVSNSDKIPFHPYYTTKDILGLFIMITALMGLTLFFPDLLGNPDNYTPANPLNTPPHIKPEWYFLFAYAIL
;
A
#
# COMPACT_ATOMS: atom_id res chain seq x y z
N ILE A 1 5.08 21.22 -20.37
CA ILE A 1 3.83 20.60 -19.84
C ILE A 1 3.84 20.36 -18.33
N GLY A 2 5.00 20.27 -17.66
CA GLY A 2 5.08 19.96 -16.22
C GLY A 2 4.22 20.87 -15.33
N SER A 3 4.43 22.19 -15.39
CA SER A 3 3.64 23.15 -14.58
C SER A 3 2.14 23.04 -14.85
N SER A 4 1.74 22.93 -16.12
CA SER A 4 0.34 22.75 -16.51
C SER A 4 -0.26 21.43 -15.98
N LEU A 5 0.53 20.35 -15.93
CA LEU A 5 0.09 19.08 -15.33
C LEU A 5 -0.08 19.18 -13.82
N VAL A 6 0.82 19.87 -13.12
CA VAL A 6 0.73 20.08 -11.67
C VAL A 6 -0.54 20.86 -11.30
N GLU A 7 -0.77 22.00 -11.95
CA GLU A 7 -1.98 22.81 -11.74
C GLU A 7 -3.26 22.05 -12.14
N TRP A 8 -3.20 21.22 -13.18
CA TRP A 8 -4.31 20.35 -13.58
C TRP A 8 -4.62 19.31 -12.50
N VAL A 9 -3.60 18.65 -11.93
CA VAL A 9 -3.76 17.69 -10.83
C VAL A 9 -4.31 18.38 -9.59
N TRP A 10 -3.83 19.57 -9.24
CA TRP A 10 -4.37 20.34 -8.11
C TRP A 10 -5.79 20.84 -8.35
N GLY A 11 -6.12 21.19 -9.59
CA GLY A 11 -7.38 21.87 -9.93
C GLY A 11 -7.37 23.35 -9.62
N GLY A 12 -6.19 23.97 -9.64
CA GLY A 12 -5.94 25.34 -9.20
C GLY A 12 -4.44 25.60 -9.11
N PHE A 13 -4.06 26.73 -8.53
CA PHE A 13 -2.65 27.16 -8.44
C PHE A 13 -1.89 26.59 -7.23
N SER A 14 -2.60 25.90 -6.32
CA SER A 14 -2.04 25.27 -5.12
C SER A 14 -2.92 24.09 -4.70
N VAL A 15 -2.42 23.29 -3.75
CA VAL A 15 -3.24 22.27 -3.08
C VAL A 15 -4.31 22.96 -2.23
N ASP A 16 -5.58 22.68 -2.52
CA ASP A 16 -6.74 23.28 -1.84
C ASP A 16 -7.96 22.34 -1.91
N LYS A 17 -9.17 22.84 -1.64
CA LYS A 17 -10.45 22.11 -1.64
C LYS A 17 -10.64 21.22 -2.88
N ALA A 18 -10.34 21.75 -4.07
CA ALA A 18 -10.48 21.00 -5.32
C ALA A 18 -9.57 19.76 -5.35
N THR A 19 -8.37 19.87 -4.77
CA THR A 19 -7.39 18.78 -4.66
C THR A 19 -7.83 17.74 -3.63
N LEU A 20 -8.33 18.16 -2.46
CA LEU A 20 -8.77 17.24 -1.43
C LEU A 20 -9.98 16.39 -1.88
N THR A 21 -10.99 17.03 -2.49
CA THR A 21 -12.19 16.30 -2.94
C THR A 21 -11.87 15.27 -4.02
N ARG A 22 -10.99 15.58 -4.98
CA ARG A 22 -10.60 14.62 -6.01
C ARG A 22 -9.68 13.53 -5.45
N PHE A 23 -8.77 13.86 -4.52
CA PHE A 23 -7.89 12.85 -3.91
C PHE A 23 -8.71 11.85 -3.10
N PHE A 24 -9.77 12.28 -2.42
CA PHE A 24 -10.72 11.36 -1.81
C PHE A 24 -11.39 10.44 -2.86
N ALA A 25 -11.90 11.00 -3.97
CA ALA A 25 -12.51 10.20 -5.02
C ALA A 25 -11.54 9.18 -5.65
N PHE A 26 -10.29 9.59 -5.91
CA PHE A 26 -9.24 8.69 -6.40
C PHE A 26 -8.88 7.61 -5.37
N HIS A 27 -8.67 8.01 -4.11
CA HIS A 27 -8.39 7.08 -3.02
C HIS A 27 -9.51 6.05 -2.83
N PHE A 28 -10.77 6.43 -3.07
CA PHE A 28 -11.90 5.51 -3.00
C PHE A 28 -11.89 4.49 -4.15
N ILE A 29 -11.67 4.93 -5.40
CA ILE A 29 -11.76 4.03 -6.56
C ILE A 29 -10.52 3.15 -6.75
N LEU A 30 -9.32 3.65 -6.41
CA LEU A 30 -8.06 2.96 -6.67
C LEU A 30 -7.95 1.57 -6.01
N PRO A 31 -8.41 1.33 -4.76
CA PRO A 31 -8.43 0.00 -4.17
C PRO A 31 -9.22 -1.03 -5.00
N PHE A 32 -10.31 -0.63 -5.65
CA PHE A 32 -11.09 -1.52 -6.52
C PHE A 32 -10.37 -1.81 -7.85
N VAL A 33 -9.64 -0.82 -8.38
CA VAL A 33 -8.76 -1.03 -9.52
C VAL A 33 -7.64 -2.02 -9.16
N ILE A 34 -7.02 -1.86 -7.97
CA ILE A 34 -6.01 -2.78 -7.45
C ILE A 34 -6.58 -4.20 -7.29
N LEU A 35 -7.82 -4.35 -6.81
CA LEU A 35 -8.49 -5.64 -6.75
C LEU A 35 -8.63 -6.28 -8.14
N GLY A 36 -9.07 -5.51 -9.15
CA GLY A 36 -9.15 -5.98 -10.53
C GLY A 36 -7.78 -6.45 -11.07
N LEU A 37 -6.73 -5.67 -10.80
CA LEU A 37 -5.36 -6.03 -11.18
C LEU A 37 -4.84 -7.27 -10.43
N ALA A 38 -5.20 -7.44 -9.15
CA ALA A 38 -4.84 -8.63 -8.37
C ALA A 38 -5.48 -9.90 -8.93
N LEU A 39 -6.72 -9.83 -9.43
CA LEU A 39 -7.36 -10.96 -10.10
C LEU A 39 -6.66 -11.32 -11.42
N VAL A 40 -6.30 -10.32 -12.23
CA VAL A 40 -5.52 -10.55 -13.46
C VAL A 40 -4.14 -11.14 -13.14
N HIS A 41 -3.49 -10.64 -12.09
CA HIS A 41 -2.22 -11.18 -11.61
C HIS A 41 -2.35 -12.66 -11.22
N LEU A 42 -3.37 -13.04 -10.44
CA LEU A 42 -3.62 -14.42 -10.04
C LEU A 42 -4.01 -15.31 -11.23
N LEU A 43 -4.73 -14.78 -12.22
CA LEU A 43 -5.04 -15.50 -13.45
C LEU A 43 -3.76 -15.91 -14.17
N PHE A 44 -2.83 -14.98 -14.39
CA PHE A 44 -1.54 -15.30 -15.01
C PHE A 44 -0.68 -16.23 -14.15
N LEU A 45 -0.75 -16.10 -12.82
CA LEU A 45 -0.07 -17.04 -11.93
C LEU A 45 -0.63 -18.47 -12.07
N HIS A 46 -1.94 -18.63 -12.30
CA HIS A 46 -2.55 -19.94 -12.46
C HIS A 46 -2.19 -20.63 -13.79
N GLU A 47 -1.84 -19.87 -14.83
CA GLU A 47 -1.37 -20.45 -16.10
C GLU A 47 -0.04 -21.22 -15.94
N THR A 48 0.87 -20.73 -15.08
CA THR A 48 2.18 -21.37 -14.86
C THR A 48 2.26 -22.17 -13.55
N GLY A 49 1.42 -21.82 -12.57
CA GLY A 49 1.58 -22.21 -11.18
C GLY A 49 2.72 -21.45 -10.46
N SER A 50 2.81 -21.67 -9.15
CA SER A 50 3.85 -21.05 -8.29
C SER A 50 5.24 -21.63 -8.56
N ASN A 51 6.26 -20.77 -8.45
CA ASN A 51 7.64 -21.22 -8.34
C ASN A 51 7.92 -21.83 -6.95
N ASN A 52 9.09 -22.43 -6.76
CA ASN A 52 9.55 -22.98 -5.49
C ASN A 52 10.98 -22.51 -5.17
N PRO A 53 11.45 -22.63 -3.91
CA PRO A 53 12.75 -22.11 -3.48
C PRO A 53 13.96 -22.65 -4.27
N MET A 54 13.85 -23.86 -4.84
CA MET A 54 14.92 -24.46 -5.64
C MET A 54 14.96 -23.93 -7.08
N GLY A 55 13.91 -23.24 -7.54
CA GLY A 55 13.81 -22.70 -8.89
C GLY A 55 13.72 -23.74 -10.01
N ILE A 56 13.48 -25.02 -9.67
CA ILE A 56 13.33 -26.13 -10.62
C ILE A 56 11.86 -26.45 -10.88
N VAL A 57 11.55 -27.21 -11.93
CA VAL A 57 10.17 -27.62 -12.24
C VAL A 57 9.64 -28.56 -11.13
N SER A 58 8.51 -28.21 -10.52
CA SER A 58 7.91 -28.93 -9.37
C SER A 58 6.80 -29.92 -9.76
N ASN A 59 6.56 -30.17 -11.05
CA ASN A 59 5.42 -30.97 -11.52
C ASN A 59 5.36 -32.40 -10.96
N SER A 60 6.51 -32.99 -10.63
CA SER A 60 6.59 -34.36 -10.08
C SER A 60 6.19 -34.48 -8.61
N ASP A 61 6.08 -33.36 -7.88
CA ASP A 61 5.85 -33.34 -6.43
C ASP A 61 4.85 -32.24 -6.04
N LYS A 62 3.72 -32.20 -6.75
CA LYS A 62 2.62 -31.28 -6.43
C LYS A 62 1.74 -31.87 -5.34
N ILE A 63 1.42 -31.05 -4.34
CA ILE A 63 0.40 -31.31 -3.33
C ILE A 63 -0.83 -30.41 -3.60
N PRO A 64 -2.04 -30.86 -3.24
CA PRO A 64 -3.23 -30.01 -3.37
C PRO A 64 -3.14 -28.78 -2.46
N PHE A 65 -3.81 -27.68 -2.83
CA PHE A 65 -3.81 -26.46 -2.03
C PHE A 65 -4.44 -26.68 -0.64
N HIS A 66 -5.58 -27.36 -0.61
CA HIS A 66 -6.23 -27.78 0.62
C HIS A 66 -5.86 -29.24 0.96
N PRO A 67 -5.52 -29.57 2.22
CA PRO A 67 -5.51 -28.71 3.42
C PRO A 67 -4.19 -27.98 3.68
N TYR A 68 -3.14 -28.28 2.90
CA TYR A 68 -1.75 -27.92 3.20
C TYR A 68 -1.52 -26.41 3.26
N TYR A 69 -1.72 -25.70 2.15
CA TYR A 69 -1.51 -24.26 2.09
C TYR A 69 -2.66 -23.50 2.75
N THR A 70 -3.90 -24.01 2.74
CA THR A 70 -5.00 -23.38 3.50
C THR A 70 -4.68 -23.27 4.99
N THR A 71 -4.18 -24.34 5.62
CA THR A 71 -3.81 -24.31 7.04
C THR A 71 -2.63 -23.38 7.29
N LYS A 72 -1.63 -23.39 6.39
CA LYS A 72 -0.46 -22.51 6.49
C LYS A 72 -0.84 -21.03 6.39
N ASP A 73 -1.75 -20.71 5.47
CA ASP A 73 -2.21 -19.34 5.24
C ASP A 73 -3.06 -18.84 6.41
N ILE A 74 -3.90 -19.70 7.01
CA ILE A 74 -4.63 -19.38 8.25
C ILE A 74 -3.66 -19.05 9.39
N LEU A 75 -2.60 -19.82 9.58
CA LEU A 75 -1.57 -19.51 10.57
C LEU A 75 -0.90 -18.16 10.28
N GLY A 76 -0.57 -17.89 9.02
CA GLY A 76 -0.02 -16.59 8.60
C GLY A 76 -0.98 -15.43 8.88
N LEU A 77 -2.27 -15.61 8.63
CA LEU A 77 -3.31 -14.62 8.93
C LEU A 77 -3.39 -14.33 10.44
N PHE A 78 -3.33 -15.36 11.29
CA PHE A 78 -3.30 -15.17 12.75
C PHE A 78 -2.09 -14.35 13.19
N ILE A 79 -0.89 -14.66 12.68
CA ILE A 79 0.34 -13.90 13.00
C ILE A 79 0.18 -12.43 12.55
N MET A 80 -0.32 -12.20 11.34
CA MET A 80 -0.55 -10.85 10.82
C MET A 80 -1.56 -10.07 11.68
N ILE A 81 -2.68 -10.68 12.05
CA ILE A 81 -3.70 -10.04 12.90
C ILE A 81 -3.12 -9.74 14.28
N THR A 82 -2.39 -10.67 14.89
CA THR A 82 -1.75 -10.43 16.20
C THR A 82 -0.78 -9.25 16.13
N ALA A 83 0.04 -9.16 15.09
CA ALA A 83 0.95 -8.02 14.91
C ALA A 83 0.19 -6.70 14.70
N LEU A 84 -0.85 -6.70 13.85
CA LEU A 84 -1.70 -5.53 13.61
C LEU A 84 -2.38 -5.07 14.90
N MET A 85 -3.01 -5.99 15.64
CA MET A 85 -3.65 -5.67 16.92
C MET A 85 -2.64 -5.20 17.95
N GLY A 86 -1.43 -5.76 17.96
CA GLY A 86 -0.34 -5.29 18.82
C GLY A 86 -0.01 -3.81 18.56
N LEU A 87 0.13 -3.42 17.30
CA LEU A 87 0.30 -2.01 16.91
C LEU A 87 -0.91 -1.18 17.30
N THR A 88 -2.12 -1.56 16.88
CA THR A 88 -3.33 -0.75 17.09
C THR A 88 -3.68 -0.57 18.56
N LEU A 89 -3.51 -1.60 19.40
CA LEU A 89 -3.92 -1.54 20.81
C LEU A 89 -2.85 -1.00 21.75
N PHE A 90 -1.57 -1.28 21.50
CA PHE A 90 -0.49 -0.89 22.41
C PHE A 90 0.39 0.24 21.89
N PHE A 91 0.50 0.41 20.57
CA PHE A 91 1.43 1.35 19.94
C PHE A 91 0.83 2.05 18.69
N PRO A 92 -0.39 2.64 18.78
CA PRO A 92 -1.14 3.09 17.60
C PRO A 92 -0.41 4.17 16.79
N ASP A 93 0.39 5.01 17.46
CA ASP A 93 1.11 6.12 16.85
C ASP A 93 2.56 5.80 16.46
N LEU A 94 3.04 4.58 16.72
CA LEU A 94 4.46 4.22 16.56
C LEU A 94 4.98 4.41 15.14
N LEU A 95 4.12 4.16 14.14
CA LEU A 95 4.46 4.28 12.73
C LEU A 95 3.97 5.61 12.09
N GLY A 96 3.38 6.49 12.90
CA GLY A 96 2.85 7.79 12.47
C GLY A 96 3.86 8.94 12.58
N ASN A 97 3.41 10.15 12.24
CA ASN A 97 4.15 11.38 12.44
C ASN A 97 3.32 12.36 13.31
N PRO A 98 3.82 12.82 14.47
CA PRO A 98 3.11 13.78 15.33
C PRO A 98 2.64 15.06 14.62
N ASP A 99 3.37 15.51 13.59
CA ASP A 99 3.00 16.72 12.84
C ASP A 99 1.60 16.61 12.18
N ASN A 100 1.14 15.41 11.83
CA ASN A 100 -0.17 15.17 11.23
C ASN A 100 -1.35 15.30 12.20
N TYR A 101 -1.08 15.48 13.51
CA TYR A 101 -2.11 15.86 14.49
C TYR A 101 -2.38 17.36 14.50
N THR A 102 -1.55 18.17 13.86
CA THR A 102 -1.79 19.60 13.68
C THR A 102 -2.52 19.84 12.34
N PRO A 103 -3.60 20.65 12.30
CA PRO A 103 -4.26 20.99 11.05
C PRO A 103 -3.30 21.63 10.05
N ALA A 104 -3.48 21.31 8.75
CA ALA A 104 -2.65 21.85 7.69
C ALA A 104 -2.66 23.38 7.68
N ASN A 105 -1.47 23.99 7.58
CA ASN A 105 -1.29 25.43 7.45
C ASN A 105 -0.45 25.72 6.20
N PRO A 106 -1.04 26.29 5.12
CA PRO A 106 -0.30 26.55 3.89
C PRO A 106 0.81 27.60 4.03
N LEU A 107 0.88 28.32 5.16
CA LEU A 107 1.89 29.34 5.45
C LEU A 107 3.01 28.85 6.38
N ASN A 108 2.95 27.60 6.85
CA ASN A 108 3.95 27.04 7.75
C ASN A 108 4.34 25.63 7.30
N THR A 109 5.62 25.45 6.96
CA THR A 109 6.17 24.13 6.65
C THR A 109 6.91 23.59 7.88
N PRO A 110 6.60 22.35 8.34
CA PRO A 110 7.35 21.73 9.44
C PRO A 110 8.84 21.60 9.12
N PRO A 111 9.74 21.80 10.09
CA PRO A 111 11.19 21.85 9.86
C PRO A 111 11.80 20.53 9.34
N HIS A 112 11.14 19.40 9.62
CA HIS A 112 11.59 18.06 9.21
C HIS A 112 10.49 17.31 8.45
N ILE A 113 9.80 17.99 7.53
CA ILE A 113 8.79 17.37 6.67
C ILE A 113 9.37 16.14 5.96
N LYS A 114 8.65 15.03 6.07
CA LYS A 114 9.03 13.72 5.50
C LYS A 114 7.76 12.93 5.18
N PRO A 115 7.81 12.03 4.18
CA PRO A 115 6.70 11.11 3.95
C PRO A 115 6.66 10.01 5.01
N GLU A 116 5.62 9.20 4.96
CA GLU A 116 5.49 7.98 5.75
C GLU A 116 6.65 7.01 5.49
N TRP A 117 6.93 6.17 6.48
CA TRP A 117 8.13 5.33 6.54
C TRP A 117 8.35 4.45 5.30
N TYR A 118 7.27 3.95 4.69
CA TYR A 118 7.33 3.07 3.52
C TYR A 118 7.75 3.80 2.22
N PHE A 119 7.87 5.13 2.22
CA PHE A 119 8.41 5.92 1.12
C PHE A 119 9.81 6.48 1.38
N LEU A 120 10.35 6.37 2.60
CA LEU A 120 11.63 7.00 2.95
C LEU A 120 12.80 6.55 2.08
N PHE A 121 12.80 5.29 1.63
CA PHE A 121 13.86 4.78 0.75
C PHE A 121 13.87 5.52 -0.60
N ALA A 122 12.70 5.79 -1.17
CA ALA A 122 12.58 6.51 -2.44
C ALA A 122 12.82 8.00 -2.25
N TYR A 123 12.34 8.57 -1.14
CA TYR A 123 12.61 9.96 -0.77
C TYR A 123 14.11 10.23 -0.58
N ALA A 124 14.86 9.28 -0.05
CA ALA A 124 16.32 9.41 0.09
C ALA A 124 17.08 9.33 -1.25
N ILE A 125 16.46 8.80 -2.32
CA ILE A 125 17.03 8.73 -3.67
C ILE A 125 16.78 10.02 -4.45
N LEU A 126 15.63 10.67 -4.24
CA LEU A 126 15.20 11.89 -4.93
C LEU A 126 16.06 13.10 -4.58
#